data_AF-A0A8T6VK58-F1
#
_entry.id   AF-A0A8T6VK58-F1
#
_cell.length_a   1.000
_cell.length_b   1.000
_cell.length_c   1.000
_cell.angle_alpha   90.00
_cell.angle_beta   90.00
_cell.angle_gamma   90.00
#
_symmetry.space_group_name_H-M   'P 1'
#
loop_
_entity.id
_entity.type
_entity.pdbx_description
1 polymer ?
#
loop_
_entity_poly.entity_id
_entity_poly.type
_entity_poly.pdbx_seq_one_letter_code
_entity_poly.pdbx_strand_id
1 'polypeptide(L)'
;MNSGKIRDLNQRDYKHSKKPWRYQCLECGKYFYAHTSKLFRQLAIRQQLQIMFRIAKCGSKLSDIAVEFGISQSAASKLASKFRSFVKNRLEKKYGYYILYQNIRKLQTAKSQSVITDETFVRIGQNQYYIIVAINGYGEIICWKMVESREFREIAKLLFLLFEEIPMLSLLVTDAFRSYPKALRHMPRDLNLTHVQHIHKQPRGSVRIRYIERDQSARACIEYEWLTQSQFFKKYPQTKISAVSSYLSLSSARLTLFRVSRYSEKVRKKIRQ
;
A
#
# COMPACT_ATOMS: atom_id res chain seq x y z
N MET A 1 8.43 -2.29 35.37
CA MET A 1 7.04 -2.79 35.30
C MET A 1 7.02 -4.16 35.94
N ASN A 2 6.40 -4.32 37.11
CA ASN A 2 6.34 -5.60 37.80
C ASN A 2 5.55 -6.60 36.95
N SER A 3 6.22 -7.67 36.55
CA SER A 3 5.63 -8.80 35.84
C SER A 3 4.79 -9.62 36.82
N GLY A 4 3.60 -9.12 37.15
CA GLY A 4 2.69 -9.81 38.06
C GLY A 4 2.39 -11.22 37.56
N LYS A 5 2.49 -12.21 38.45
CA LYS A 5 2.21 -13.61 38.13
C LYS A 5 0.69 -13.78 37.94
N ILE A 6 0.27 -14.46 36.88
CA ILE A 6 -1.15 -14.66 36.52
C ILE A 6 -1.47 -16.15 36.60
N ARG A 7 -2.63 -16.50 37.17
CA ARG A 7 -3.18 -17.85 37.18
C ARG A 7 -4.40 -17.93 36.25
N ASP A 8 -4.41 -18.94 35.37
CA ASP A 8 -5.61 -19.33 34.62
C ASP A 8 -6.52 -20.16 35.53
N LEU A 9 -7.79 -19.78 35.59
CA LEU A 9 -8.79 -20.45 36.44
C LEU A 9 -9.66 -21.44 35.68
N ASN A 10 -9.45 -21.59 34.37
CA ASN A 10 -10.30 -22.37 33.47
C ASN A 10 -11.81 -21.98 33.50
N GLN A 11 -12.16 -20.83 34.08
CA GLN A 11 -13.52 -20.33 34.13
C GLN A 11 -13.80 -19.44 32.92
N ARG A 12 -14.96 -19.62 32.28
CA ARG A 12 -15.34 -18.86 31.09
C ARG A 12 -16.49 -17.89 31.39
N ASP A 13 -16.47 -16.73 30.76
CA ASP A 13 -17.60 -15.79 30.82
C ASP A 13 -18.75 -16.28 29.94
N TYR A 14 -19.80 -16.82 30.55
CA TYR A 14 -20.98 -17.31 29.84
C TYR A 14 -21.85 -16.19 29.23
N LYS A 15 -21.63 -14.91 29.62
CA LYS A 15 -22.39 -13.77 29.08
C LYS A 15 -21.90 -13.32 27.70
N HIS A 16 -20.74 -13.79 27.25
CA HIS A 16 -20.20 -13.51 25.94
C HIS A 16 -20.19 -14.76 25.05
N SER A 17 -20.65 -14.61 23.81
CA SER A 17 -20.71 -15.71 22.82
C SER A 17 -19.36 -16.41 22.59
N LYS A 18 -18.25 -15.71 22.84
CA LYS A 18 -16.88 -16.23 22.71
C LYS A 18 -16.33 -16.91 23.96
N LYS A 19 -17.08 -16.92 25.07
CA LYS A 19 -16.75 -17.57 26.35
C LYS A 19 -15.30 -17.29 26.82
N PRO A 20 -14.89 -16.01 26.95
CA PRO A 20 -13.51 -15.64 27.24
C PRO A 20 -13.03 -16.16 28.61
N TRP A 21 -11.76 -16.52 28.68
CA TRP A 21 -11.10 -17.03 29.89
C TRP A 21 -11.01 -15.97 31.00
N ARG A 22 -11.23 -16.41 32.23
CA ARG A 22 -11.08 -15.66 33.48
C ARG A 22 -9.73 -15.97 34.11
N TYR A 23 -9.04 -14.91 34.51
CA TYR A 23 -7.71 -14.96 35.11
C TYR A 23 -7.76 -14.38 36.52
N GLN A 24 -6.78 -14.77 37.34
CA GLN A 24 -6.54 -14.18 38.65
C GLN A 24 -5.12 -13.62 38.72
N CYS A 25 -4.99 -12.39 39.21
CA CYS A 25 -3.68 -11.86 39.57
C CYS A 25 -3.21 -12.52 40.87
N LEU A 26 -2.03 -13.14 40.87
CA LEU A 26 -1.50 -13.82 42.06
C LEU A 26 -0.97 -12.85 43.12
N GLU A 27 -0.69 -11.60 42.75
CA GLU A 27 -0.22 -10.58 43.70
C GLU A 27 -1.36 -9.93 44.48
N CYS A 28 -2.48 -9.61 43.81
CA CYS A 28 -3.59 -8.88 44.44
C CYS A 28 -4.89 -9.69 44.57
N GLY A 29 -4.91 -10.95 44.12
CA GLY A 29 -6.06 -11.86 44.19
C GLY A 29 -7.24 -11.47 43.29
N LYS A 30 -7.20 -10.30 42.62
CA LYS A 30 -8.30 -9.80 41.79
C LYS A 30 -8.49 -10.63 40.53
N TYR A 31 -9.75 -10.88 40.20
CA TYR A 31 -10.18 -11.57 38.99
C TYR A 31 -10.39 -10.60 37.84
N PHE A 32 -10.04 -11.00 36.63
CA PHE A 32 -10.34 -10.22 35.42
C PHE A 32 -10.50 -11.14 34.21
N TYR A 33 -11.08 -10.62 33.13
CA TYR A 33 -11.15 -11.32 31.85
C TYR A 33 -10.12 -10.74 30.89
N ALA A 34 -9.47 -11.57 30.08
CA ALA A 34 -8.44 -11.08 29.15
C ALA A 34 -8.98 -10.00 28.18
N HIS A 35 -10.24 -10.12 27.76
CA HIS A 35 -10.84 -9.17 26.82
C HIS A 35 -11.16 -7.80 27.45
N THR A 36 -11.33 -7.71 28.78
CA THR A 36 -11.56 -6.43 29.48
C THR A 36 -10.26 -5.77 29.92
N SER A 37 -9.20 -6.56 30.18
CA SER A 37 -7.88 -6.04 30.54
C SER A 37 -7.25 -5.22 29.41
N LYS A 38 -6.78 -4.00 29.75
CA LYS A 38 -6.08 -3.12 28.81
C LYS A 38 -4.79 -3.75 28.30
N LEU A 39 -4.02 -4.39 29.19
CA LEU A 39 -2.75 -5.03 28.87
C LEU A 39 -2.96 -6.18 27.86
N PHE A 40 -3.88 -7.09 28.13
CA PHE A 40 -4.17 -8.22 27.22
C PHE A 40 -4.68 -7.74 25.86
N ARG A 41 -5.54 -6.72 25.82
CA ARG A 41 -5.97 -6.10 24.56
C ARG A 41 -4.78 -5.54 23.77
N GLN A 42 -3.86 -4.84 24.43
CA GLN A 42 -2.66 -4.31 23.80
C GLN A 42 -1.72 -5.41 23.28
N LEU A 43 -1.50 -6.46 24.06
CA LEU A 43 -0.69 -7.62 23.64
C LEU A 43 -1.33 -8.35 22.45
N ALA A 44 -2.64 -8.58 22.49
CA ALA A 44 -3.37 -9.21 21.39
C ALA A 44 -3.29 -8.37 20.11
N ILE A 45 -3.45 -7.04 20.20
CA ILE A 45 -3.28 -6.13 19.05
C ILE A 45 -1.84 -6.23 18.51
N ARG A 46 -0.83 -6.21 19.38
CA ARG A 46 0.57 -6.30 18.98
C ARG A 46 0.87 -7.62 18.27
N GLN A 47 0.40 -8.75 18.80
CA GLN A 47 0.59 -10.06 18.18
C GLN A 47 -0.14 -10.15 16.84
N GLN A 48 -1.39 -9.67 16.76
CA GLN A 48 -2.15 -9.61 15.51
C GLN A 48 -1.43 -8.75 14.46
N LEU A 49 -0.87 -7.60 14.85
CA LEU A 49 -0.10 -6.74 13.97
C LEU A 49 1.13 -7.45 13.42
N GLN A 50 1.90 -8.15 14.26
CA GLN A 50 3.07 -8.92 13.82
C GLN A 50 2.68 -10.01 12.81
N ILE A 51 1.59 -10.75 13.08
CA ILE A 51 1.05 -11.74 12.15
C ILE A 51 0.64 -11.07 10.83
N MET A 52 -0.07 -9.93 10.89
CA MET A 52 -0.49 -9.17 9.70
C MET A 52 0.71 -8.66 8.90
N PHE A 53 1.77 -8.17 9.54
CA PHE A 53 3.00 -7.78 8.85
C PHE A 53 3.68 -8.95 8.16
N ARG A 54 3.70 -10.13 8.80
CA ARG A 54 4.26 -11.34 8.20
C ARG A 54 3.42 -11.81 7.02
N ILE A 55 2.09 -11.75 7.12
CA ILE A 55 1.17 -12.00 5.99
C ILE A 55 1.36 -10.97 4.86
N ALA A 56 1.59 -9.69 5.20
CA ALA A 56 1.81 -8.61 4.24
C ALA A 56 3.17 -8.68 3.53
N LYS A 57 4.12 -9.46 4.06
CA LYS A 57 5.41 -9.68 3.43
C LYS A 57 5.23 -10.68 2.29
N CYS A 58 5.52 -10.24 1.06
CA CYS A 58 5.46 -11.09 -0.13
C CYS A 58 6.32 -12.36 0.07
N GLY A 59 5.84 -13.50 -0.40
CA GLY A 59 6.53 -14.80 -0.30
C GLY A 59 6.42 -15.53 1.04
N SER A 60 5.79 -14.97 2.08
CA SER A 60 5.62 -15.70 3.36
C SER A 60 4.66 -16.88 3.23
N LYS A 61 5.12 -18.09 3.55
CA LYS A 61 4.26 -19.29 3.66
C LYS A 61 3.43 -19.23 4.95
N LEU A 62 2.16 -19.59 4.87
CA LEU A 62 1.26 -19.60 6.03
C LEU A 62 1.65 -20.66 7.08
N SER A 63 2.31 -21.74 6.65
CA SER A 63 2.91 -22.75 7.55
C SER A 63 3.93 -22.11 8.50
N ASP A 64 4.81 -21.28 7.95
CA ASP A 64 5.92 -20.70 8.70
C ASP A 64 5.38 -19.68 9.70
N ILE A 65 4.37 -18.90 9.30
CA ILE A 65 3.64 -17.98 10.19
C ILE A 65 2.94 -18.75 11.32
N ALA A 66 2.34 -19.91 11.02
CA ALA A 66 1.67 -20.72 12.03
C ALA A 66 2.65 -21.19 13.12
N VAL A 67 3.82 -21.68 12.70
CA VAL A 67 4.91 -22.11 13.60
C VAL A 67 5.47 -20.92 14.39
N GLU A 68 5.82 -19.82 13.71
CA GLU A 68 6.44 -18.63 14.31
C GLU A 68 5.58 -18.02 15.44
N PHE A 69 4.26 -18.02 15.29
CA PHE A 69 3.33 -17.42 16.26
C PHE A 69 2.60 -18.44 17.14
N GLY A 70 2.91 -19.73 17.04
CA GLY A 70 2.27 -20.79 17.82
C GLY A 70 0.76 -20.87 17.61
N ILE A 71 0.29 -20.64 16.37
CA ILE A 71 -1.12 -20.73 15.99
C ILE A 71 -1.34 -21.88 15.01
N SER A 72 -2.58 -22.37 14.88
CA SER A 72 -2.88 -23.37 13.87
C SER A 72 -2.76 -22.80 12.45
N GLN A 73 -2.38 -23.62 11.48
CA GLN A 73 -2.34 -23.22 10.06
C GLN A 73 -3.73 -22.76 9.56
N SER A 74 -4.80 -23.36 10.08
CA SER A 74 -6.17 -22.93 9.77
C SER A 74 -6.49 -21.55 10.34
N ALA A 75 -5.99 -21.20 11.54
CA ALA A 75 -6.11 -19.86 12.10
C ALA A 75 -5.30 -18.83 11.29
N ALA A 76 -4.05 -19.17 10.92
CA ALA A 76 -3.21 -18.34 10.06
C ALA A 76 -3.89 -18.07 8.70
N SER A 77 -4.47 -19.10 8.08
CA SER A 77 -5.22 -18.98 6.82
C SER A 77 -6.46 -18.09 6.96
N LYS A 78 -7.27 -18.28 8.02
CA LYS A 78 -8.43 -17.42 8.30
C LYS A 78 -8.03 -15.96 8.51
N LEU A 79 -6.94 -15.70 9.24
CA LEU A 79 -6.41 -14.35 9.44
C LEU A 79 -5.94 -13.73 8.12
N ALA A 80 -5.19 -14.47 7.32
CA ALA A 80 -4.71 -14.02 6.02
C ALA A 80 -5.86 -13.70 5.07
N SER A 81 -6.88 -14.57 5.00
CA SER A 81 -8.07 -14.33 4.16
C SER A 81 -8.81 -13.06 4.58
N LYS A 82 -9.05 -12.87 5.89
CA LYS A 82 -9.71 -11.65 6.40
C LYS A 82 -8.90 -10.41 6.11
N PHE A 83 -7.59 -10.47 6.29
CA PHE A 83 -6.71 -9.33 6.05
C PHE A 83 -6.62 -8.99 4.56
N ARG A 84 -6.46 -9.99 3.68
CA ARG A 84 -6.48 -9.80 2.23
C ARG A 84 -7.81 -9.22 1.76
N SER A 85 -8.93 -9.72 2.28
CA SER A 85 -10.26 -9.16 1.99
C SER A 85 -10.39 -7.71 2.48
N PHE A 86 -9.89 -7.40 3.67
CA PHE A 86 -9.84 -6.03 4.18
C PHE A 86 -9.04 -5.11 3.27
N VAL A 87 -7.84 -5.52 2.86
CA VAL A 87 -6.99 -4.77 1.92
C VAL A 87 -7.74 -4.61 0.60
N LYS A 88 -8.23 -5.70 0.00
CA LYS A 88 -9.01 -5.68 -1.25
C LYS A 88 -10.17 -4.69 -1.18
N ASN A 89 -11.02 -4.75 -0.16
CA ASN A 89 -12.14 -3.83 0.01
C ASN A 89 -11.68 -2.36 0.15
N ARG A 90 -10.55 -2.12 0.83
CA ARG A 90 -9.96 -0.77 0.94
C ARG A 90 -9.49 -0.26 -0.42
N LEU A 91 -8.86 -1.14 -1.20
CA LEU A 91 -8.37 -0.84 -2.53
C LEU A 91 -9.53 -0.66 -3.51
N GLU A 92 -10.55 -1.50 -3.50
CA GLU A 92 -11.76 -1.34 -4.32
C GLU A 92 -12.51 -0.05 -3.97
N LYS A 93 -12.60 0.34 -2.71
CA LYS A 93 -13.18 1.66 -2.37
C LYS A 93 -12.36 2.84 -2.91
N LYS A 94 -11.03 2.69 -2.98
CA LYS A 94 -10.12 3.76 -3.43
C LYS A 94 -9.92 3.77 -4.95
N TYR A 95 -9.97 2.60 -5.59
CA TYR A 95 -9.58 2.33 -6.97
C TYR A 95 -10.64 1.58 -7.79
N GLY A 96 -11.78 1.22 -7.22
CA GLY A 96 -12.82 0.43 -7.91
C GLY A 96 -13.31 1.09 -9.19
N TYR A 97 -13.33 2.43 -9.22
CA TYR A 97 -13.61 3.19 -10.43
C TYR A 97 -12.47 3.14 -11.46
N TYR A 98 -11.22 3.08 -11.01
CA TYR A 98 -10.03 3.03 -11.87
C TYR A 98 -9.90 1.68 -12.58
N ILE A 99 -10.15 0.57 -11.87
CA ILE A 99 -10.17 -0.78 -12.43
C ILE A 99 -11.31 -0.90 -13.47
N LEU A 100 -12.48 -0.31 -13.20
CA LEU A 100 -13.59 -0.26 -14.17
C LEU A 100 -13.24 0.56 -15.42
N TYR A 101 -12.54 1.69 -15.27
CA TYR A 101 -12.20 2.60 -16.39
C TYR A 101 -11.08 2.07 -17.28
N GLN A 102 -10.12 1.34 -16.71
CA GLN A 102 -9.00 0.71 -17.43
C GLN A 102 -9.46 -0.33 -18.45
N ASN A 103 -10.60 -0.98 -18.20
CA ASN A 103 -11.24 -1.93 -19.10
C ASN A 103 -11.84 -1.26 -20.36
N ILE A 104 -12.01 0.07 -20.36
CA ILE A 104 -12.74 0.80 -21.41
C ILE A 104 -11.80 1.39 -22.49
N ARG A 105 -10.47 1.40 -22.33
CA ARG A 105 -9.54 1.92 -23.37
C ARG A 105 -8.38 0.99 -23.74
N LYS A 106 -8.31 0.73 -25.06
CA LYS A 106 -7.27 0.00 -25.81
C LYS A 106 -5.95 0.77 -25.83
N LEU A 107 -5.00 0.35 -25.02
CA LEU A 107 -3.56 0.59 -25.22
C LEU A 107 -2.84 -0.67 -24.71
N GLN A 108 -2.69 -1.67 -25.58
CA GLN A 108 -2.35 -3.04 -25.17
C GLN A 108 -0.85 -3.27 -24.92
N THR A 109 0.05 -2.44 -25.45
CA THR A 109 1.50 -2.73 -25.44
C THR A 109 2.31 -2.02 -24.35
N ALA A 110 1.85 -0.87 -23.83
CA ALA A 110 2.52 -0.17 -22.72
C ALA A 110 2.04 -0.60 -21.31
N LYS A 111 0.98 -1.41 -21.22
CA LYS A 111 0.33 -1.75 -19.95
C LYS A 111 1.11 -2.77 -19.11
N SER A 112 1.74 -3.76 -19.72
CA SER A 112 2.44 -4.85 -19.00
C SER A 112 3.72 -4.40 -18.31
N GLN A 113 4.41 -3.40 -18.83
CA GLN A 113 5.67 -2.88 -18.30
C GLN A 113 5.53 -1.55 -17.55
N SER A 114 4.30 -1.20 -17.19
CA SER A 114 4.00 0.03 -16.45
C SER A 114 3.40 -0.29 -15.08
N VAL A 115 3.86 0.42 -14.07
CA VAL A 115 3.39 0.26 -12.69
C VAL A 115 3.08 1.62 -12.10
N ILE A 116 1.95 1.69 -11.41
CA ILE A 116 1.56 2.81 -10.58
C ILE A 116 1.59 2.35 -9.13
N THR A 117 2.36 3.05 -8.31
CA THR A 117 2.35 2.89 -6.86
C THR A 117 1.53 3.98 -6.23
N ASP A 118 0.67 3.62 -5.29
CA ASP A 118 -0.06 4.58 -4.48
C ASP A 118 -0.10 4.09 -3.02
N GLU A 119 -0.25 5.04 -2.11
CA GLU A 119 -0.24 4.81 -0.68
C GLU A 119 -1.59 5.10 -0.07
N THR A 120 -2.05 4.23 0.80
CA THR A 120 -3.16 4.49 1.69
C THR A 120 -2.73 4.26 3.13
N PHE A 121 -3.40 4.90 4.08
CA PHE A 121 -3.12 4.68 5.49
C PHE A 121 -4.28 3.96 6.17
N VAL A 122 -3.95 3.09 7.11
CA VAL A 122 -4.88 2.42 8.01
C VAL A 122 -4.49 2.76 9.44
N ARG A 123 -5.48 3.04 10.29
CA ARG A 123 -5.28 3.17 11.74
C ARG A 123 -5.64 1.84 12.40
N ILE A 124 -4.69 1.27 13.15
CA ILE A 124 -4.90 0.05 13.93
C ILE A 124 -4.55 0.41 15.37
N GLY A 125 -5.57 0.42 16.24
CA GLY A 125 -5.42 1.02 17.57
C GLY A 125 -5.12 2.52 17.48
N GLN A 126 -4.07 2.96 18.18
CA GLN A 126 -3.60 4.36 18.16
C GLN A 126 -2.52 4.64 17.11
N ASN A 127 -2.07 3.60 16.40
CA ASN A 127 -0.96 3.70 15.44
C ASN A 127 -1.47 3.82 14.01
N GLN A 128 -0.75 4.58 13.20
CA GLN A 128 -0.99 4.71 11.77
C GLN A 128 0.01 3.86 11.00
N TYR A 129 -0.50 3.04 10.08
CA TYR A 129 0.28 2.20 9.18
C TYR A 129 0.00 2.61 7.74
N TYR A 130 0.98 2.46 6.87
CA TYR A 130 0.86 2.71 5.44
C TYR A 130 0.74 1.38 4.71
N ILE A 131 -0.20 1.30 3.77
CA ILE A 131 -0.31 0.23 2.80
C ILE A 131 0.11 0.84 1.48
N ILE A 132 1.24 0.39 0.97
CA ILE A 132 1.76 0.79 -0.34
C ILE A 132 1.35 -0.31 -1.32
N VAL A 133 0.76 0.06 -2.43
CA VAL A 133 0.25 -0.87 -3.44
C VAL A 133 0.84 -0.53 -4.79
N ALA A 134 1.34 -1.54 -5.48
CA ALA A 134 1.77 -1.48 -6.87
C ALA A 134 0.70 -2.12 -7.76
N ILE A 135 0.26 -1.37 -8.76
CA ILE A 135 -0.79 -1.75 -9.69
C ILE A 135 -0.20 -1.68 -11.11
N ASN A 136 -0.34 -2.74 -11.90
CA ASN A 136 0.13 -2.72 -13.28
C ASN A 136 -0.76 -1.85 -14.19
N GLY A 137 -0.37 -1.68 -15.44
CA GLY A 137 -1.17 -0.97 -16.44
C GLY A 137 -2.51 -1.63 -16.78
N TYR A 138 -2.74 -2.89 -16.39
CA TYR A 138 -4.05 -3.56 -16.51
C TYR A 138 -4.98 -3.28 -15.33
N GLY A 139 -4.51 -2.61 -14.28
CA GLY A 139 -5.28 -2.37 -13.06
C GLY A 139 -5.21 -3.53 -12.06
N GLU A 140 -4.36 -4.53 -12.29
CA GLU A 140 -4.15 -5.65 -11.39
C GLU A 140 -3.13 -5.27 -10.31
N ILE A 141 -3.38 -5.71 -9.08
CA ILE A 141 -2.46 -5.51 -7.97
C ILE A 141 -1.35 -6.54 -8.09
N ILE A 142 -0.13 -6.09 -8.41
CA ILE A 142 1.06 -6.95 -8.52
C ILE A 142 1.54 -7.30 -7.12
N CYS A 143 1.78 -6.28 -6.30
CA CYS A 143 2.25 -6.45 -4.95
C CYS A 143 1.75 -5.32 -4.05
N TRP A 144 1.68 -5.59 -2.77
CA TRP A 144 1.40 -4.57 -1.76
C TRP A 144 2.19 -4.89 -0.51
N LYS A 145 2.42 -3.87 0.30
CA LYS A 145 3.15 -4.00 1.55
C LYS A 145 2.59 -3.06 2.60
N MET A 146 2.41 -3.58 3.82
CA MET A 146 2.10 -2.77 4.99
C MET A 146 3.39 -2.39 5.71
N VAL A 147 3.56 -1.11 6.04
CA VAL A 147 4.76 -0.54 6.66
C VAL A 147 4.39 0.48 7.74
N GLU A 148 5.22 0.61 8.76
CA GLU A 148 5.03 1.61 9.82
C GLU A 148 5.42 3.01 9.35
N SER A 149 6.49 3.10 8.56
CA SER A 149 6.99 4.34 7.99
C SER A 149 7.25 4.18 6.50
N ARG A 150 7.21 5.30 5.76
CA ARG A 150 7.51 5.34 4.32
C ARG A 150 9.02 5.47 4.05
N GLU A 151 9.86 4.99 4.96
CA GLU A 151 11.30 5.13 4.84
C GLU A 151 11.86 4.46 3.60
N PHE A 152 13.03 4.95 3.17
CA PHE A 152 13.66 4.48 1.93
C PHE A 152 13.88 2.96 1.92
N ARG A 153 14.23 2.34 3.06
CA ARG A 153 14.47 0.90 3.17
C ARG A 153 13.20 0.10 2.87
N GLU A 154 12.07 0.58 3.36
CA GLU A 154 10.80 -0.09 3.18
C GLU A 154 10.27 0.03 1.75
N ILE A 155 10.45 1.21 1.12
CA ILE A 155 10.18 1.43 -0.30
C ILE A 155 11.13 0.61 -1.18
N ALA A 156 12.43 0.56 -0.87
CA ALA A 156 13.40 -0.23 -1.64
C ALA A 156 13.02 -1.72 -1.65
N LYS A 157 12.67 -2.30 -0.49
CA LYS A 157 12.20 -3.69 -0.43
C LYS A 157 10.97 -3.94 -1.31
N LEU A 158 10.02 -2.99 -1.36
CA LEU A 158 8.85 -3.11 -2.24
C LEU A 158 9.27 -3.06 -3.72
N LEU A 159 10.16 -2.13 -4.08
CA LEU A 159 10.65 -2.02 -5.46
C LEU A 159 11.43 -3.25 -5.90
N PHE A 160 12.26 -3.85 -5.03
CA PHE A 160 12.94 -5.11 -5.34
C PHE A 160 11.94 -6.21 -5.73
N LEU A 161 10.91 -6.42 -4.89
CA LEU A 161 9.84 -7.38 -5.20
C LEU A 161 9.15 -7.03 -6.53
N LEU A 162 8.91 -5.74 -6.79
CA LEU A 162 8.30 -5.31 -8.04
C LEU A 162 9.15 -5.64 -9.28
N PHE A 163 10.48 -5.47 -9.19
CA PHE A 163 11.39 -5.81 -10.29
C PHE A 163 11.59 -7.32 -10.45
N GLU A 164 11.42 -8.11 -9.39
CA GLU A 164 11.37 -9.58 -9.51
C GLU A 164 10.12 -10.02 -10.27
N GLU A 165 8.97 -9.42 -9.98
CA GLU A 165 7.70 -9.72 -10.66
C GLU A 165 7.62 -9.15 -12.08
N ILE A 166 8.25 -7.98 -12.33
CA ILE A 166 8.29 -7.31 -13.63
C ILE A 166 9.75 -6.90 -13.96
N PRO A 167 10.56 -7.84 -14.45
CA PRO A 167 11.98 -7.59 -14.74
C PRO A 167 12.22 -6.47 -15.76
N MET A 168 11.29 -6.30 -16.72
CA MET A 168 11.37 -5.28 -17.78
C MET A 168 10.47 -4.08 -17.49
N LEU A 169 10.43 -3.62 -16.24
CA LEU A 169 9.65 -2.43 -15.86
C LEU A 169 10.22 -1.17 -16.53
N SER A 170 9.45 -0.59 -17.47
CA SER A 170 9.87 0.57 -18.25
C SER A 170 9.27 1.89 -17.77
N LEU A 171 8.13 1.82 -17.05
CA LEU A 171 7.47 2.99 -16.48
C LEU A 171 7.03 2.74 -15.02
N LEU A 172 7.53 3.57 -14.10
CA LEU A 172 7.09 3.60 -12.71
C LEU A 172 6.47 4.96 -12.40
N VAL A 173 5.25 4.97 -11.90
CA VAL A 173 4.56 6.17 -11.46
C VAL A 173 4.37 6.12 -9.94
N THR A 174 4.81 7.15 -9.23
CA THR A 174 4.74 7.20 -7.76
C THR A 174 4.25 8.55 -7.28
N ASP A 175 3.91 8.66 -6.00
CA ASP A 175 3.83 9.96 -5.35
C ASP A 175 5.22 10.62 -5.27
N ALA A 176 5.25 11.95 -5.18
CA ALA A 176 6.48 12.74 -5.01
C ALA A 176 7.08 12.63 -3.59
N PHE A 177 7.16 11.41 -3.06
CA PHE A 177 7.80 11.12 -1.80
C PHE A 177 9.31 10.87 -2.00
N ARG A 178 10.13 11.52 -1.17
CA ARG A 178 11.61 11.51 -1.29
C ARG A 178 12.23 10.11 -1.23
N SER A 179 11.53 9.14 -0.65
CA SER A 179 11.99 7.76 -0.52
C SER A 179 12.05 7.01 -1.86
N TYR A 180 11.18 7.30 -2.83
CA TYR A 180 11.19 6.61 -4.12
C TYR A 180 12.46 6.90 -4.94
N PRO A 181 12.83 8.18 -5.19
CA PRO A 181 14.09 8.51 -5.84
C PRO A 181 15.31 7.90 -5.15
N LYS A 182 15.31 7.90 -3.81
CA LYS A 182 16.39 7.33 -3.03
C LYS A 182 16.45 5.81 -3.19
N ALA A 183 15.31 5.13 -3.13
CA ALA A 183 15.22 3.69 -3.29
C ALA A 183 15.64 3.23 -4.70
N LEU A 184 15.18 3.92 -5.74
CA LEU A 184 15.57 3.65 -7.13
C LEU A 184 17.08 3.78 -7.35
N ARG A 185 17.76 4.65 -6.60
CA ARG A 185 19.22 4.75 -6.69
C ARG A 185 19.94 3.47 -6.29
N HIS A 186 19.33 2.64 -5.45
CA HIS A 186 19.86 1.37 -4.95
C HIS A 186 19.35 0.13 -5.70
N MET A 187 18.54 0.30 -6.74
CA MET A 187 18.09 -0.80 -7.61
C MET A 187 19.25 -1.30 -8.51
N PRO A 188 19.11 -2.49 -9.12
CA PRO A 188 20.15 -3.12 -9.97
C PRO A 188 20.73 -2.21 -11.05
N ARG A 189 21.92 -2.58 -11.54
CA ARG A 189 22.72 -1.78 -12.47
C ARG A 189 22.17 -1.75 -13.90
N ASP A 190 21.33 -2.70 -14.28
CA ASP A 190 20.76 -2.77 -15.63
C ASP A 190 19.31 -2.29 -15.56
N LEU A 191 19.14 -0.98 -15.42
CA LEU A 191 17.83 -0.35 -15.23
C LEU A 191 17.61 0.71 -16.30
N ASN A 192 16.63 0.44 -17.18
CA ASN A 192 16.06 1.43 -18.09
C ASN A 192 14.62 1.73 -17.65
N LEU A 193 14.44 2.84 -16.93
CA LEU A 193 13.18 3.17 -16.27
C LEU A 193 12.83 4.64 -16.44
N THR A 194 11.62 4.90 -16.91
CA THR A 194 10.98 6.21 -16.77
C THR A 194 10.26 6.27 -15.41
N HIS A 195 10.71 7.14 -14.51
CA HIS A 195 10.08 7.38 -13.21
C HIS A 195 9.30 8.69 -13.23
N VAL A 196 7.98 8.60 -13.09
CA VAL A 196 7.07 9.75 -13.00
C VAL A 196 6.63 9.94 -11.55
N GLN A 197 6.93 11.10 -10.97
CA GLN A 197 6.48 11.48 -9.63
C GLN A 197 5.33 12.47 -9.71
N HIS A 198 4.19 12.11 -9.15
CA HIS A 198 3.04 12.99 -9.04
C HIS A 198 3.16 13.88 -7.78
N ILE A 199 3.15 15.20 -7.97
CA ILE A 199 3.32 16.17 -6.90
C ILE A 199 1.95 16.61 -6.37
N HIS A 200 1.65 16.20 -5.13
CA HIS A 200 0.39 16.57 -4.44
C HIS A 200 0.45 17.93 -3.73
N LYS A 201 1.66 18.47 -3.51
CA LYS A 201 1.87 19.83 -2.96
C LYS A 201 1.82 20.88 -4.08
N GLN A 202 1.65 22.15 -3.74
CA GLN A 202 1.60 23.20 -4.74
C GLN A 202 2.93 23.31 -5.51
N PRO A 203 2.90 23.53 -6.85
CA PRO A 203 1.70 23.62 -7.70
C PRO A 203 1.08 22.24 -7.93
N ARG A 204 -0.21 22.08 -7.56
CA ARG A 204 -0.93 20.80 -7.65
C ARG A 204 -1.06 20.37 -9.11
N GLY A 205 -0.87 19.08 -9.38
CA GLY A 205 -0.96 18.54 -10.75
C GLY A 205 0.31 18.71 -11.57
N SER A 206 1.42 19.09 -10.92
CA SER A 206 2.75 19.00 -11.54
C SER A 206 3.27 17.56 -11.43
N VAL A 207 4.10 17.19 -12.41
CA VAL A 207 4.83 15.93 -12.41
C VAL A 207 6.32 16.19 -12.51
N ARG A 208 7.12 15.33 -11.89
CA ARG A 208 8.55 15.25 -12.13
C ARG A 208 8.84 13.96 -12.87
N ILE A 209 9.60 14.03 -13.96
CA ILE A 209 9.85 12.87 -14.82
C ILE A 209 11.35 12.67 -14.88
N ARG A 210 11.81 11.56 -14.32
CA ARG A 210 13.20 11.17 -14.33
C ARG A 210 13.37 9.99 -15.29
N TYR A 211 14.33 10.09 -16.18
CA TYR A 211 14.76 8.95 -16.98
C TYR A 211 16.00 8.34 -16.32
N ILE A 212 15.93 7.06 -16.00
CA ILE A 212 17.02 6.34 -15.35
C ILE A 212 17.52 5.35 -16.37
N GLU A 213 18.71 5.60 -16.88
CA GLU A 213 19.46 4.66 -17.71
C GLU A 213 20.72 4.27 -16.95
N ARG A 214 20.88 2.98 -16.73
CA ARG A 214 22.06 2.44 -16.08
C ARG A 214 22.52 1.26 -16.91
N ASP A 215 23.78 1.34 -17.31
CA ASP A 215 24.50 0.26 -17.94
C ASP A 215 25.59 -0.22 -16.97
N GLN A 216 26.10 -1.43 -17.21
CA GLN A 216 27.16 -2.06 -16.43
C GLN A 216 28.42 -1.17 -16.32
N SER A 217 28.61 -0.29 -17.32
CA SER A 217 29.78 0.57 -17.55
C SER A 217 29.64 2.01 -17.02
N ALA A 218 28.43 2.55 -16.87
CA ALA A 218 28.22 3.98 -16.61
C ALA A 218 26.96 4.29 -15.78
N ARG A 219 27.11 5.21 -14.81
CA ARG A 219 26.01 5.76 -13.98
C ARG A 219 25.40 7.00 -14.63
N ALA A 220 24.76 6.89 -15.79
CA ALA A 220 24.12 8.03 -16.44
C ALA A 220 22.67 8.25 -15.93
N CYS A 221 22.48 8.91 -14.79
CA CYS A 221 21.15 9.34 -14.39
C CYS A 221 20.79 10.68 -15.07
N ILE A 222 20.00 10.64 -16.14
CA ILE A 222 19.50 11.86 -16.79
C ILE A 222 18.20 12.30 -16.13
N GLU A 223 18.30 13.25 -15.20
CA GLU A 223 17.12 13.83 -14.54
C GLU A 223 16.61 15.04 -15.34
N TYR A 224 15.39 14.94 -15.88
CA TYR A 224 14.69 16.07 -16.47
C TYR A 224 13.77 16.71 -15.43
N GLU A 225 13.82 18.04 -15.31
CA GLU A 225 13.09 18.77 -14.26
C GLU A 225 11.86 19.54 -14.78
N TRP A 226 10.88 19.66 -13.88
CA TRP A 226 9.63 20.44 -13.91
C TRP A 226 8.95 20.64 -15.25
N LEU A 227 7.94 19.80 -15.50
CA LEU A 227 6.97 20.10 -16.55
C LEU A 227 5.60 20.11 -15.89
N THR A 228 4.94 21.27 -15.91
CA THR A 228 3.48 21.27 -15.82
C THR A 228 2.95 20.40 -16.97
N GLN A 229 1.80 19.76 -16.78
CA GLN A 229 1.22 18.87 -17.78
C GLN A 229 1.20 19.49 -19.19
N SER A 230 0.94 20.81 -19.28
CA SER A 230 0.97 21.60 -20.51
C SER A 230 2.38 21.85 -21.08
N GLN A 231 3.40 22.05 -20.24
CA GLN A 231 4.79 22.20 -20.68
C GLN A 231 5.37 20.88 -21.20
N PHE A 232 4.94 19.74 -20.65
CA PHE A 232 5.41 18.42 -21.06
C PHE A 232 5.06 18.12 -22.52
N PHE A 233 3.78 18.30 -22.88
CA PHE A 233 3.29 18.07 -24.24
C PHE A 233 3.88 19.05 -25.27
N LYS A 234 4.28 20.25 -24.83
CA LYS A 234 4.98 21.21 -25.70
C LYS A 234 6.44 20.83 -25.94
N LYS A 235 7.13 20.28 -24.92
CA LYS A 235 8.57 19.99 -24.99
C LYS A 235 8.89 18.66 -25.68
N TYR A 236 7.97 17.69 -25.64
CA TYR A 236 8.20 16.37 -26.23
C TYR A 236 7.01 15.92 -27.09
N PRO A 237 7.15 15.91 -28.43
CA PRO A 237 6.11 15.44 -29.35
C PRO A 237 5.81 13.95 -29.15
N GLN A 238 4.59 13.54 -29.53
CA GLN A 238 3.95 12.26 -29.21
C GLN A 238 4.76 10.98 -29.56
N THR A 239 5.79 11.08 -30.40
CA THR A 239 6.54 9.95 -30.96
C THR A 239 7.47 9.23 -29.97
N LYS A 240 7.80 9.81 -28.81
CA LYS A 240 8.64 9.15 -27.77
C LYS A 240 7.88 8.75 -26.50
N ILE A 241 6.57 9.02 -26.41
CA ILE A 241 5.87 9.13 -25.13
C ILE A 241 4.44 8.56 -25.19
N SER A 242 4.26 7.36 -25.72
CA SER A 242 2.92 6.76 -25.71
C SER A 242 2.41 6.48 -24.29
N ALA A 243 3.28 6.01 -23.39
CA ALA A 243 2.90 5.60 -22.03
C ALA A 243 2.68 6.79 -21.07
N VAL A 244 3.59 7.78 -21.05
CA VAL A 244 3.48 8.95 -20.16
C VAL A 244 2.39 9.92 -20.63
N SER A 245 2.20 10.09 -21.96
CA SER A 245 1.06 10.83 -22.53
C SER A 245 -0.27 10.24 -22.05
N SER A 246 -0.38 8.91 -22.06
CA SER A 246 -1.57 8.19 -21.60
C SER A 246 -1.82 8.39 -20.11
N TYR A 247 -0.79 8.28 -19.27
CA TYR A 247 -0.92 8.56 -17.82
C TYR A 247 -1.32 10.01 -17.54
N LEU A 248 -0.70 10.97 -18.21
CA LEU A 248 -1.02 12.39 -18.04
C LEU A 248 -2.46 12.68 -18.50
N SER A 249 -2.89 12.11 -19.63
CA SER A 249 -4.29 12.23 -20.09
C SER A 249 -5.29 11.68 -19.05
N LEU A 250 -4.92 10.61 -18.34
CA LEU A 250 -5.69 10.02 -17.24
C LEU A 250 -5.67 10.89 -15.98
N SER A 251 -4.56 11.56 -15.63
CA SER A 251 -4.51 12.48 -14.49
C SER A 251 -5.35 13.74 -14.70
N SER A 252 -5.42 14.24 -15.94
CA SER A 252 -6.38 15.29 -16.32
C SER A 252 -7.83 14.82 -16.22
N ALA A 253 -8.14 13.60 -16.69
CA ALA A 253 -9.47 13.01 -16.49
C ALA A 253 -9.80 12.83 -15.00
N ARG A 254 -8.81 12.49 -14.16
CA ARG A 254 -8.93 12.38 -12.70
C ARG A 254 -9.26 13.73 -12.06
N LEU A 255 -8.64 14.83 -12.49
CA LEU A 255 -8.96 16.19 -12.02
C LEU A 255 -10.36 16.65 -12.46
N THR A 256 -10.79 16.28 -13.67
CA THR A 256 -12.12 16.59 -14.19
C THR A 256 -13.21 15.75 -13.49
N LEU A 257 -12.97 14.46 -13.27
CA LEU A 257 -13.91 13.55 -12.59
C LEU A 257 -14.01 13.80 -11.08
N PHE A 258 -12.91 14.17 -10.40
CA PHE A 258 -12.98 14.64 -9.00
C PHE A 258 -13.73 15.98 -8.87
N ARG A 259 -13.66 16.84 -9.90
CA ARG A 259 -14.52 18.03 -9.99
C ARG A 259 -15.99 17.62 -10.12
N VAL A 260 -16.33 16.68 -11.00
CA VAL A 260 -17.71 16.20 -11.20
C VAL A 260 -18.26 15.46 -9.97
N SER A 261 -17.48 14.63 -9.28
CA SER A 261 -17.96 13.90 -8.08
C SER A 261 -18.24 14.86 -6.91
N ARG A 262 -17.36 15.84 -6.67
CA ARG A 262 -17.58 16.89 -5.67
C ARG A 262 -18.70 17.85 -6.04
N TYR A 263 -18.92 18.08 -7.33
CA TYR A 263 -20.08 18.86 -7.81
C TYR A 263 -21.38 18.10 -7.55
N SER A 264 -21.41 16.78 -7.80
CA SER A 264 -22.59 15.93 -7.55
C SER A 264 -22.95 15.82 -6.06
N GLU A 265 -21.97 15.78 -5.15
CA GLU A 265 -22.21 15.79 -3.70
C GLU A 265 -22.71 17.15 -3.19
N LYS A 266 -22.22 18.27 -3.75
CA LYS A 266 -22.73 19.61 -3.43
C LYS A 266 -24.14 19.84 -3.95
N VAL A 267 -24.45 19.35 -5.16
CA VAL A 267 -25.80 19.42 -5.74
C VAL A 267 -26.79 18.54 -4.96
N ARG A 268 -26.38 17.33 -4.54
CA ARG A 268 -27.21 16.46 -3.67
C ARG A 268 -27.50 17.04 -2.28
N LYS A 269 -26.60 17.87 -1.73
CA LYS A 269 -26.86 18.59 -0.47
C LYS A 269 -27.76 19.81 -0.63
N LYS A 270 -27.77 20.44 -1.81
CA LYS A 270 -28.65 21.58 -2.13
C LYS A 270 -30.06 21.18 -2.54
N ILE A 271 -30.29 19.94 -2.95
CA ILE A 271 -31.62 19.39 -3.30
C ILE A 271 -32.33 18.78 -2.07
N ARG A 272 -31.66 18.70 -0.91
CA ARG A 272 -32.21 18.15 0.35
C ARG A 272 -32.39 19.21 1.46
N GLN A 273 -32.29 20.48 1.11
CA GLN A 273 -32.71 21.63 1.92
C GLN A 273 -33.83 22.34 1.17
#